data_AF-A0A658ICS7-F1
#
_entry.id   AF-A0A658ICS7-F1
#
_cell.length_a   1.000
_cell.length_b   1.000
_cell.length_c   1.000
_cell.angle_alpha   90.00
_cell.angle_beta   90.00
_cell.angle_gamma   90.00
#
_symmetry.space_group_name_H-M   'P 1'
#
loop_
_entity.id
_entity.type
_entity.pdbx_description
1 polymer ?
#
loop_
_entity_poly.entity_id
_entity_poly.type
_entity_poly.pdbx_seq_one_letter_code
_entity_poly.pdbx_strand_id
1 'polypeptide(L)'
;NMDKRLKNGFLQQQARNLEHALTLIQDAQRQHKAISVGLLGNAADIYPAILAKGIIPDIVTDQTAAHDLVYGYVPSGYTLEQVAAQRESNIDTLMDASRLSIMQHVNAMIGFMDGGAVVFDNGNLIRTHAHQGGVKRAFEIPVFTEAFLRPLFCRAIGPFRWIALSNNSDDIKTIDDYLLSRFADNKIVSNWIRLARQYVPFEGLPARIAWLGHGERTELALDVNRMVADGRLSGPIAFTRDHLDAGAMAHPNIMTEKMKDGSDAIADWPLLNALVNCASMADLVAIHSGGGGYSGYMTSS
;
A
#
# COMPACT_ATOMS: atom_id res chain seq x y z
N ASN A 1 -14.93 -8.64 3.26
CA ASN A 1 -13.47 -8.36 3.23
C ASN A 1 -12.68 -9.14 4.26
N MET A 2 -13.05 -9.09 5.55
CA MET A 2 -12.31 -9.77 6.61
C MET A 2 -12.24 -11.30 6.43
N ASP A 3 -13.35 -11.96 6.11
CA ASP A 3 -13.39 -13.41 5.86
C ASP A 3 -12.44 -13.84 4.73
N LYS A 4 -12.33 -13.01 3.68
CA LYS A 4 -11.38 -13.26 2.59
C LYS A 4 -9.94 -13.22 3.09
N ARG A 5 -9.61 -12.25 3.95
CA ARG A 5 -8.27 -12.08 4.55
C ARG A 5 -7.92 -13.20 5.54
N LEU A 6 -8.90 -13.72 6.27
CA LEU A 6 -8.73 -14.92 7.09
C LEU A 6 -8.47 -16.15 6.22
N LYS A 7 -9.31 -16.36 5.19
CA LYS A 7 -9.23 -17.53 4.32
C LYS A 7 -7.90 -17.64 3.58
N ASN A 8 -7.31 -16.51 3.16
CA ASN A 8 -6.02 -16.49 2.48
C ASN A 8 -4.83 -16.26 3.43
N GLY A 9 -5.03 -16.23 4.75
CA GLY A 9 -3.93 -16.18 5.72
C GLY A 9 -3.25 -14.81 5.91
N PHE A 10 -3.75 -13.73 5.29
CA PHE A 10 -3.28 -12.37 5.57
C PHE A 10 -3.80 -11.83 6.90
N LEU A 11 -4.87 -12.42 7.45
CA LEU A 11 -5.39 -12.16 8.78
C LEU A 11 -5.40 -13.45 9.61
N GLN A 12 -5.00 -13.39 10.88
CA GLN A 12 -4.89 -14.56 11.74
C GLN A 12 -6.06 -14.71 12.70
N GLN A 13 -6.58 -13.60 13.23
CA GLN A 13 -7.66 -13.63 14.23
C GLN A 13 -8.73 -12.58 13.91
N GLN A 14 -9.96 -12.87 14.31
CA GLN A 14 -11.07 -11.93 14.23
C GLN A 14 -11.64 -11.70 15.64
N ALA A 15 -11.65 -10.44 16.04
CA ALA A 15 -12.23 -10.02 17.31
C ALA A 15 -13.76 -9.89 17.21
N ARG A 16 -14.43 -10.07 18.34
CA ARG A 16 -15.89 -9.96 18.45
C ARG A 16 -16.34 -8.52 18.72
N ASN A 17 -15.47 -7.74 19.33
CA ASN A 17 -15.63 -6.33 19.68
C ASN A 17 -14.26 -5.74 20.06
N LEU A 18 -14.21 -4.44 20.32
CA LEU A 18 -12.97 -3.72 20.63
C LEU A 18 -12.25 -4.30 21.86
N GLU A 19 -12.98 -4.57 22.95
CA GLU A 19 -12.36 -5.13 24.17
C GLU A 19 -11.70 -6.48 23.91
N HIS A 20 -12.37 -7.37 23.16
CA HIS A 20 -11.77 -8.64 22.77
C HIS A 20 -10.51 -8.45 21.92
N ALA A 21 -10.51 -7.48 21.00
CA ALA A 21 -9.34 -7.18 20.18
C ALA A 21 -8.15 -6.73 21.04
N LEU A 22 -8.38 -5.83 21.99
CA LEU A 22 -7.37 -5.32 22.91
C LEU A 22 -6.80 -6.44 23.81
N THR A 23 -7.65 -7.34 24.32
CA THR A 23 -7.20 -8.51 25.09
C THR A 23 -6.27 -9.41 24.26
N LEU A 24 -6.67 -9.73 23.02
CA LEU A 24 -5.84 -10.58 22.14
C LEU A 24 -4.47 -9.94 21.86
N ILE A 25 -4.44 -8.62 21.63
CA ILE A 25 -3.20 -7.86 21.41
C ILE A 25 -2.32 -7.89 22.66
N GLN A 26 -2.88 -7.61 23.84
CA GLN A 26 -2.13 -7.64 25.11
C GLN A 26 -1.57 -9.03 25.43
N ASP A 27 -2.36 -10.08 25.19
CA ASP A 27 -1.92 -11.47 25.36
C ASP A 27 -0.74 -11.80 24.43
N ALA A 28 -0.80 -11.37 23.18
CA ALA A 28 0.26 -11.60 22.21
C ALA A 28 1.53 -10.81 22.54
N GLN A 29 1.40 -9.57 23.00
CA GLN A 29 2.52 -8.75 23.49
C GLN A 29 3.22 -9.43 24.68
N ARG A 30 2.46 -9.91 25.68
CA ARG A 30 3.02 -10.65 26.83
C ARG A 30 3.77 -11.93 26.42
N GLN A 31 3.33 -12.56 25.34
CA GLN A 31 3.94 -13.79 24.83
C GLN A 31 5.03 -13.55 23.78
N HIS A 32 5.33 -12.30 23.44
CA HIS A 32 6.23 -11.93 22.33
C HIS A 32 5.87 -12.64 21.00
N LYS A 33 4.57 -12.74 20.70
CA LYS A 33 4.06 -13.35 19.47
C LYS A 33 3.53 -12.27 18.51
N ALA A 34 3.99 -12.33 17.27
CA ALA A 34 3.41 -11.52 16.20
C ALA A 34 2.06 -12.12 15.77
N ILE A 35 0.99 -11.34 15.91
CA ILE A 35 -0.35 -11.69 15.44
C ILE A 35 -0.98 -10.54 14.65
N SER A 36 -1.94 -10.85 13.77
CA SER A 36 -2.87 -9.89 13.18
C SER A 36 -4.30 -10.13 13.67
N VAL A 37 -4.94 -9.05 14.15
CA VAL A 37 -6.30 -9.07 14.71
C VAL A 37 -7.20 -8.15 13.89
N GLY A 38 -8.26 -8.71 13.33
CA GLY A 38 -9.27 -7.98 12.56
C GLY A 38 -10.44 -7.62 13.45
N LEU A 39 -10.87 -6.37 13.40
CA LEU A 39 -12.03 -5.87 14.12
C LEU A 39 -13.05 -5.35 13.12
N LEU A 40 -14.27 -5.89 13.15
CA LEU A 40 -15.38 -5.32 12.40
C LEU A 40 -15.84 -4.02 13.08
N GLY A 41 -15.69 -2.90 12.38
CA GLY A 41 -16.12 -1.59 12.86
C GLY A 41 -15.78 -0.49 11.87
N ASN A 42 -16.27 0.72 12.13
CA ASN A 42 -15.92 1.90 11.35
C ASN A 42 -14.66 2.55 11.97
N ALA A 43 -13.63 2.82 11.16
CA ALA A 43 -12.39 3.43 11.66
C ALA A 43 -12.64 4.82 12.28
N ALA A 44 -13.60 5.59 11.76
CA ALA A 44 -14.00 6.87 12.33
C ALA A 44 -14.60 6.76 13.75
N ASP A 45 -15.07 5.58 14.15
CA ASP A 45 -15.58 5.32 15.50
C ASP A 45 -14.53 4.64 16.39
N ILE A 46 -13.81 3.66 15.83
CA ILE A 46 -12.85 2.84 16.58
C ILE A 46 -11.61 3.63 16.98
N TYR A 47 -11.08 4.49 16.11
CA TYR A 47 -9.87 5.26 16.41
C TYR A 47 -10.12 6.22 17.59
N PRO A 48 -11.18 7.06 17.58
CA PRO A 48 -11.53 7.87 18.75
C PRO A 48 -11.79 7.04 20.00
N ALA A 49 -12.43 5.87 19.89
CA ALA A 49 -12.70 5.01 21.05
C ALA A 49 -11.42 4.46 21.70
N ILE A 50 -10.42 4.09 20.90
CA ILE A 50 -9.10 3.66 21.40
C ILE A 50 -8.38 4.83 22.07
N LEU A 51 -8.36 6.00 21.42
CA LEU A 51 -7.72 7.21 21.96
C LEU A 51 -8.37 7.64 23.29
N ALA A 52 -9.70 7.62 23.38
CA ALA A 52 -10.45 7.98 24.58
C ALA A 52 -10.18 7.05 25.77
N LYS A 53 -9.71 5.82 25.53
CA LYS A 53 -9.25 4.88 26.56
C LYS A 53 -7.81 5.15 27.02
N GLY A 54 -7.13 6.14 26.43
CA GLY A 54 -5.73 6.44 26.72
C GLY A 54 -4.75 5.40 26.18
N ILE A 55 -5.17 4.59 25.22
CA ILE A 55 -4.34 3.55 24.61
C ILE A 55 -3.62 4.18 23.41
N ILE A 56 -2.29 4.25 23.47
CA ILE A 56 -1.45 4.79 22.39
C ILE A 56 -0.73 3.62 21.70
N PRO A 57 -1.09 3.28 20.45
CA PRO A 57 -0.35 2.30 19.66
C PRO A 57 1.07 2.79 19.34
N ASP A 58 2.00 1.86 19.12
CA ASP A 58 3.37 2.22 18.69
C ASP A 58 3.38 2.88 17.29
N ILE A 59 2.53 2.37 16.39
CA ILE A 59 2.41 2.83 15.00
C ILE A 59 0.92 2.96 14.65
N VAL A 60 0.55 4.05 13.99
CA VAL A 60 -0.80 4.29 13.45
C VAL A 60 -0.73 4.72 11.99
N THR A 61 -1.52 4.09 11.14
CA THR A 61 -1.68 4.48 9.74
C THR A 61 -3.07 4.05 9.25
N ASP A 62 -3.50 4.57 8.10
CA ASP A 62 -4.77 4.23 7.48
C ASP A 62 -4.58 3.78 6.02
N GLN A 63 -5.42 2.83 5.61
CA GLN A 63 -5.49 2.37 4.22
C GLN A 63 -6.94 2.10 3.79
N THR A 64 -7.91 2.82 4.38
CA THR A 64 -9.24 2.92 3.78
C THR A 64 -9.13 3.50 2.36
N ALA A 65 -10.15 3.29 1.53
CA ALA A 65 -10.19 3.92 0.20
C ALA A 65 -10.68 5.38 0.31
N ALA A 66 -10.05 6.18 1.19
CA ALA A 66 -10.42 7.57 1.43
C ALA A 66 -10.31 8.47 0.18
N HIS A 67 -9.56 8.03 -0.84
CA HIS A 67 -9.44 8.68 -2.14
C HIS A 67 -10.76 8.74 -2.92
N ASP A 68 -11.76 7.93 -2.55
CA ASP A 68 -13.08 7.93 -3.14
C ASP A 68 -14.14 8.05 -2.04
N LEU A 69 -14.66 9.27 -1.85
CA LEU A 69 -15.67 9.57 -0.83
C LEU A 69 -17.04 8.92 -1.11
N VAL A 70 -17.27 8.41 -2.32
CA VAL A 70 -18.55 7.82 -2.76
C VAL A 70 -18.54 6.30 -2.62
N TYR A 71 -17.46 5.67 -3.07
CA TYR A 71 -17.35 4.21 -3.10
C TYR A 71 -16.40 3.63 -2.06
N GLY A 72 -15.43 4.40 -1.60
CA GLY A 72 -14.30 3.91 -0.81
C GLY A 72 -14.38 4.12 0.70
N TYR A 73 -15.10 5.14 1.16
CA TYR A 73 -15.26 5.44 2.59
C TYR A 73 -16.73 5.32 3.04
N VAL A 74 -16.96 4.59 4.13
CA VAL A 74 -18.30 4.45 4.74
C VAL A 74 -18.41 5.46 5.90
N PRO A 75 -19.35 6.41 5.86
CA PRO A 75 -19.53 7.37 6.95
C PRO A 75 -19.86 6.69 8.30
N SER A 76 -19.44 7.30 9.40
CA SER A 76 -19.85 6.89 10.76
C SER A 76 -21.38 6.91 10.88
N GLY A 77 -21.93 5.89 11.53
CA GLY A 77 -23.38 5.72 11.70
C GLY A 77 -24.15 5.21 10.48
N TYR A 78 -23.49 5.00 9.33
CA TYR A 78 -24.13 4.49 8.12
C TYR A 78 -23.95 2.97 7.98
N THR A 79 -25.00 2.29 7.50
CA THR A 79 -24.91 0.90 7.02
C THR A 79 -24.49 0.87 5.55
N LEU A 80 -24.06 -0.30 5.06
CA LEU A 80 -23.67 -0.47 3.66
C LEU A 80 -24.86 -0.25 2.71
N GLU A 81 -26.07 -0.62 3.13
CA GLU A 81 -27.31 -0.42 2.37
C GLU A 81 -27.67 1.07 2.28
N GLN A 82 -27.50 1.83 3.36
CA GLN A 82 -27.70 3.28 3.35
C GLN A 82 -26.71 3.97 2.42
N VAL A 83 -25.43 3.58 2.46
CA VAL A 83 -24.41 4.09 1.52
C VAL A 83 -24.80 3.74 0.09
N ALA A 84 -25.20 2.50 -0.19
CA ALA A 84 -25.64 2.09 -1.53
C ALA A 84 -26.80 2.94 -2.05
N ALA A 85 -27.83 3.17 -1.22
CA ALA A 85 -28.97 4.00 -1.60
C ALA A 85 -28.59 5.48 -1.83
N GLN A 86 -27.66 6.03 -1.04
CA GLN A 86 -27.21 7.42 -1.20
C GLN A 86 -26.39 7.64 -2.48
N ARG A 87 -25.66 6.62 -2.97
CA ARG A 87 -24.95 6.71 -4.26
C ARG A 87 -25.89 6.97 -5.44
N GLU A 88 -27.13 6.51 -5.36
CA GLU A 88 -28.13 6.70 -6.42
C GLU A 88 -28.95 7.97 -6.22
N SER A 89 -29.17 8.39 -4.97
CA SER A 89 -30.12 9.44 -4.64
C SER A 89 -29.50 10.79 -4.29
N ASN A 90 -28.33 10.83 -3.65
CA ASN A 90 -27.68 12.07 -3.21
C ASN A 90 -26.18 11.89 -2.93
N ILE A 91 -25.36 11.96 -3.98
CA ILE A 91 -23.91 11.77 -3.90
C ILE A 91 -23.24 12.86 -3.04
N ASP A 92 -23.66 14.12 -3.15
CA ASP A 92 -23.04 15.23 -2.41
C ASP A 92 -23.19 15.06 -0.90
N THR A 93 -24.38 14.65 -0.44
CA THR A 93 -24.63 14.38 0.98
C THR A 93 -23.78 13.21 1.49
N LEU A 94 -23.60 12.17 0.67
CA LEU A 94 -22.71 11.06 1.01
C LEU A 94 -21.26 11.51 1.14
N MET A 95 -20.76 12.31 0.19
CA MET A 95 -19.41 12.82 0.21
C MET A 95 -19.14 13.71 1.44
N ASP A 96 -20.11 14.55 1.81
CA ASP A 96 -20.02 15.40 2.99
C ASP A 96 -20.01 14.58 4.29
N ALA A 97 -20.88 13.56 4.40
CA ALA A 97 -20.88 12.64 5.54
C ALA A 97 -19.56 11.84 5.65
N SER A 98 -19.01 11.39 4.51
CA SER A 98 -17.70 10.73 4.44
C SER A 98 -16.59 11.67 4.92
N ARG A 99 -16.60 12.93 4.48
CA ARG A 99 -15.60 13.93 4.88
C ARG A 99 -15.67 14.24 6.38
N LEU A 100 -16.87 14.39 6.95
CA LEU A 100 -17.06 14.58 8.39
C LEU A 100 -16.50 13.40 9.20
N SER A 101 -16.70 12.18 8.72
CA SER A 101 -16.17 10.96 9.35
C SER A 101 -14.63 10.89 9.24
N ILE A 102 -14.08 11.27 8.10
CA ILE A 102 -12.62 11.38 7.90
C ILE A 102 -12.02 12.43 8.85
N MET A 103 -12.69 13.57 9.07
CA MET A 103 -12.21 14.57 10.03
C MET A 103 -12.09 13.98 11.45
N GLN A 104 -13.08 13.21 11.90
CA GLN A 104 -13.03 12.54 13.20
C GLN A 104 -11.89 11.52 13.27
N HIS A 105 -11.75 10.70 12.23
CA HIS A 105 -10.68 9.72 12.10
C HIS A 105 -9.29 10.37 12.17
N VAL A 106 -9.03 11.41 11.38
CA VAL A 106 -7.73 12.09 11.34
C VAL A 106 -7.44 12.85 12.64
N ASN A 107 -8.45 13.44 13.29
CA ASN A 107 -8.24 14.02 14.62
C ASN A 107 -7.79 12.98 15.66
N ALA A 108 -8.31 11.74 15.58
CA ALA A 108 -7.82 10.66 16.43
C ALA A 108 -6.38 10.24 16.07
N MET A 109 -6.04 10.18 14.77
CA MET A 109 -4.65 9.95 14.33
C MET A 109 -3.69 11.02 14.87
N ILE A 110 -4.08 12.31 14.84
CA ILE A 110 -3.32 13.40 15.44
C ILE A 110 -3.22 13.22 16.96
N GLY A 111 -4.29 12.82 17.64
CA GLY A 111 -4.25 12.55 19.08
C GLY A 111 -3.28 11.41 19.45
N PHE A 112 -3.19 10.35 18.63
CA PHE A 112 -2.18 9.31 18.82
C PHE A 112 -0.75 9.84 18.61
N MET A 113 -0.56 10.70 17.60
CA MET A 113 0.72 11.37 17.33
C MET A 113 1.15 12.25 18.50
N ASP A 114 0.22 13.04 19.07
CA ASP A 114 0.46 13.86 20.26
C ASP A 114 0.77 12.99 21.49
N GLY A 115 0.25 11.76 21.54
CA GLY A 115 0.56 10.74 22.54
C GLY A 115 1.91 10.02 22.33
N GLY A 116 2.63 10.30 21.24
CA GLY A 116 3.95 9.73 20.95
C GLY A 116 3.94 8.55 19.97
N ALA A 117 2.81 8.19 19.38
CA ALA A 117 2.76 7.18 18.32
C ALA A 117 3.50 7.64 17.06
N VAL A 118 4.11 6.70 16.33
CA VAL A 118 4.56 6.97 14.95
C VAL A 118 3.34 6.94 14.04
N VAL A 119 2.90 8.11 13.57
CA VAL A 119 1.71 8.25 12.72
C VAL A 119 2.10 8.65 11.32
N PHE A 120 1.52 8.01 10.30
CA PHE A 120 1.76 8.39 8.90
C PHE A 120 0.57 8.09 7.99
N ASP A 121 0.43 8.86 6.92
CA ASP A 121 -0.51 8.62 5.82
C ASP A 121 0.09 7.60 4.83
N ASN A 122 -0.66 6.56 4.51
CA ASN A 122 -0.26 5.50 3.57
C ASN A 122 -0.78 5.73 2.14
N GLY A 123 -0.91 6.98 1.73
CA GLY A 123 -1.15 7.40 0.36
C GLY A 123 -2.58 7.17 -0.11
N ASN A 124 -3.58 7.54 0.69
CA ASN A 124 -4.99 7.39 0.32
C ASN A 124 -5.81 8.70 0.33
N LEU A 125 -5.14 9.86 0.35
CA LEU A 125 -5.74 11.20 0.43
C LEU A 125 -6.50 11.53 1.73
N ILE A 126 -6.46 10.69 2.77
CA ILE A 126 -7.22 10.95 4.00
C ILE A 126 -6.88 12.31 4.63
N ARG A 127 -5.59 12.71 4.64
CA ARG A 127 -5.16 14.03 5.13
C ARG A 127 -5.71 15.18 4.27
N THR A 128 -5.80 14.98 2.96
CA THR A 128 -6.32 16.00 2.03
C THR A 128 -7.80 16.25 2.30
N HIS A 129 -8.60 15.20 2.45
CA HIS A 129 -10.02 15.32 2.76
C HIS A 129 -10.26 15.87 4.17
N ALA A 130 -9.47 15.46 5.17
CA ALA A 130 -9.56 16.03 6.51
C ALA A 130 -9.21 17.53 6.53
N HIS A 131 -8.17 17.93 5.81
CA HIS A 131 -7.80 19.34 5.68
C HIS A 131 -8.91 20.16 5.01
N GLN A 132 -9.46 19.66 3.90
CA GLN A 132 -10.61 20.29 3.22
C GLN A 132 -11.85 20.38 4.12
N GLY A 133 -12.04 19.42 5.03
CA GLY A 133 -13.09 19.45 6.04
C GLY A 133 -12.82 20.40 7.22
N GLY A 134 -11.61 20.94 7.36
CA GLY A 134 -11.25 21.92 8.38
C GLY A 134 -10.25 21.44 9.45
N VAL A 135 -9.69 20.24 9.32
CA VAL A 135 -8.62 19.76 10.22
C VAL A 135 -7.28 20.39 9.81
N LYS A 136 -6.98 21.57 10.37
CA LYS A 136 -5.79 22.37 10.03
C LYS A 136 -4.47 21.61 10.20
N ARG A 137 -4.42 20.71 11.20
CA ARG A 137 -3.24 19.90 11.55
C ARG A 137 -3.09 18.64 10.70
N ALA A 138 -3.97 18.38 9.72
CA ALA A 138 -3.97 17.11 8.98
C ALA A 138 -2.64 16.79 8.29
N PHE A 139 -1.95 17.81 7.75
CA PHE A 139 -0.65 17.68 7.08
C PHE A 139 0.55 17.69 8.04
N GLU A 140 0.32 17.75 9.36
CA GLU A 140 1.37 17.43 10.35
C GLU A 140 1.67 15.93 10.35
N ILE A 141 0.68 15.09 10.00
CA ILE A 141 0.91 13.67 9.76
C ILE A 141 1.76 13.54 8.47
N PRO A 142 2.99 12.99 8.54
CA PRO A 142 3.82 12.81 7.37
C PRO A 142 3.26 11.71 6.47
N VAL A 143 3.54 11.79 5.17
CA VAL A 143 3.24 10.70 4.23
C VAL A 143 4.36 9.66 4.22
N PHE A 144 4.00 8.38 4.08
CA PHE A 144 4.95 7.27 4.15
C PHE A 144 6.11 7.37 3.13
N THR A 145 5.84 7.98 1.98
CA THR A 145 6.82 8.19 0.91
C THR A 145 7.93 9.13 1.35
N GLU A 146 7.57 10.25 1.97
CA GLU A 146 8.50 11.22 2.53
C GLU A 146 9.19 10.68 3.78
N ALA A 147 8.42 10.08 4.68
CA ALA A 147 8.93 9.58 5.96
C ALA A 147 9.88 8.39 5.82
N PHE A 148 9.64 7.47 4.87
CA PHE A 148 10.34 6.17 4.83
C PHE A 148 10.87 5.76 3.46
N LEU A 149 10.17 6.06 2.36
CA LEU A 149 10.50 5.45 1.07
C LEU A 149 11.42 6.27 0.17
N ARG A 150 11.46 7.59 0.28
CA ARG A 150 12.25 8.45 -0.61
C ARG A 150 13.73 8.04 -0.70
N PRO A 151 14.42 7.66 0.40
CA PRO A 151 15.80 7.15 0.31
C PRO A 151 15.95 5.84 -0.49
N LEU A 152 14.88 5.04 -0.59
CA LEU A 152 14.84 3.85 -1.47
C LEU A 152 14.70 4.29 -2.92
N PHE A 153 13.77 5.21 -3.21
CA PHE A 153 13.54 5.73 -4.55
C PHE A 153 14.74 6.48 -5.13
N CYS A 154 15.52 7.21 -4.32
CA CYS A 154 16.78 7.81 -4.76
C CYS A 154 17.80 6.78 -5.28
N ARG A 155 17.63 5.49 -4.96
CA ARG A 155 18.45 4.37 -5.44
C ARG A 155 17.70 3.48 -6.45
N ALA A 156 16.56 3.96 -6.96
CA ALA A 156 15.61 3.23 -7.79
C ALA A 156 15.11 1.91 -7.19
N ILE A 157 15.15 1.78 -5.86
CA ILE A 157 14.60 0.62 -5.15
C ILE A 157 13.09 0.83 -5.05
N GLY A 158 12.32 -0.09 -5.65
CA GLY A 158 10.86 0.02 -5.75
C GLY A 158 10.20 -1.34 -6.03
N PRO A 159 8.86 -1.40 -6.13
CA PRO A 159 8.08 -2.64 -6.09
C PRO A 159 8.15 -3.45 -7.41
N PHE A 160 9.32 -4.03 -7.68
CA PHE A 160 9.54 -4.90 -8.85
C PHE A 160 8.88 -6.26 -8.65
N ARG A 161 8.21 -6.77 -9.69
CA ARG A 161 7.41 -8.00 -9.61
C ARG A 161 7.52 -8.81 -10.88
N TRP A 162 7.33 -10.11 -10.74
CA TRP A 162 7.35 -11.05 -11.85
C TRP A 162 6.31 -12.15 -11.67
N ILE A 163 5.81 -12.66 -12.79
CA ILE A 163 4.67 -13.56 -12.88
C ILE A 163 5.04 -14.73 -13.78
N ALA A 164 4.84 -15.96 -13.29
CA ALA A 164 5.06 -17.17 -14.08
C ALA A 164 3.87 -17.42 -15.02
N LEU A 165 4.05 -17.17 -16.32
CA LEU A 165 2.98 -17.33 -17.32
C LEU A 165 2.65 -18.80 -17.61
N SER A 166 3.55 -19.71 -17.23
CA SER A 166 3.34 -21.16 -17.20
C SER A 166 2.27 -21.61 -16.20
N ASN A 167 1.89 -20.74 -15.25
CA ASN A 167 1.10 -21.08 -14.07
C ASN A 167 1.76 -22.13 -13.16
N ASN A 168 3.06 -22.37 -13.31
CA ASN A 168 3.80 -23.31 -12.48
C ASN A 168 4.43 -22.60 -11.28
N SER A 169 4.01 -22.98 -10.07
CA SER A 169 4.54 -22.39 -8.84
C SER A 169 6.03 -22.70 -8.61
N ASP A 170 6.55 -23.78 -9.20
CA ASP A 170 7.95 -24.15 -9.06
C ASP A 170 8.87 -23.17 -9.81
N ASP A 171 8.37 -22.48 -10.85
CA ASP A 171 9.14 -21.43 -11.52
C ASP A 171 9.47 -20.29 -10.56
N ILE A 172 8.51 -19.87 -9.72
CA ILE A 172 8.75 -18.85 -8.68
C ILE A 172 9.71 -19.37 -7.61
N LYS A 173 9.64 -20.65 -7.24
CA LYS A 173 10.58 -21.24 -6.26
C LYS A 173 12.01 -21.24 -6.80
N THR A 174 12.20 -21.60 -8.07
CA THR A 174 13.50 -21.56 -8.74
C THR A 174 14.08 -20.15 -8.76
N ILE A 175 13.26 -19.13 -9.05
CA ILE A 175 13.69 -17.72 -9.01
C ILE A 175 13.99 -17.29 -7.57
N ASP A 176 13.17 -17.69 -6.59
CA ASP A 176 13.40 -17.41 -5.16
C ASP A 176 14.73 -18.02 -4.68
N ASP A 177 15.06 -19.25 -5.07
CA ASP A 177 16.35 -19.91 -4.74
C ASP A 177 17.53 -19.16 -5.35
N TYR A 178 17.41 -18.73 -6.62
CA TYR A 178 18.40 -17.87 -7.26
C TYR A 178 18.58 -16.56 -6.48
N LEU A 179 17.50 -15.88 -6.08
CA LEU A 179 17.57 -14.63 -5.32
C LEU A 179 18.29 -14.81 -3.98
N LEU A 180 17.99 -15.90 -3.26
CA LEU A 180 18.61 -16.19 -1.97
C LEU A 180 20.11 -16.48 -2.08
N SER A 181 20.55 -17.06 -3.20
CA SER A 181 21.96 -17.30 -3.49
C SER A 181 22.65 -16.02 -3.97
N ARG A 182 22.12 -15.40 -5.03
CA ARG A 182 22.75 -14.28 -5.72
C ARG A 182 22.79 -12.99 -4.91
N PHE A 183 21.73 -12.74 -4.13
CA PHE A 183 21.57 -11.55 -3.30
C PHE A 183 21.70 -11.88 -1.80
N ALA A 184 22.51 -12.89 -1.44
CA ALA A 184 22.68 -13.34 -0.06
C ALA A 184 23.15 -12.22 0.91
N ASP A 185 23.93 -11.27 0.41
CA ASP A 185 24.43 -10.12 1.17
C ASP A 185 23.41 -8.99 1.28
N ASN A 186 22.45 -8.91 0.34
CA ASN A 186 21.33 -7.98 0.43
C ASN A 186 20.29 -8.56 1.42
N LYS A 187 20.42 -8.19 2.69
CA LYS A 187 19.54 -8.69 3.76
C LYS A 187 18.09 -8.23 3.62
N ILE A 188 17.83 -7.11 2.94
CA ILE A 188 16.46 -6.65 2.65
C ILE A 188 15.78 -7.67 1.73
N VAL A 189 16.41 -8.01 0.60
CA VAL A 189 15.88 -8.97 -0.38
C VAL A 189 15.84 -10.37 0.21
N SER A 190 16.95 -10.86 0.76
CA SER A 190 17.03 -12.26 1.21
C SER A 190 16.12 -12.56 2.40
N ASN A 191 15.96 -11.64 3.37
CA ASN A 191 14.99 -11.85 4.46
C ASN A 191 13.56 -11.81 3.94
N TRP A 192 13.25 -10.86 3.04
CA TRP A 192 11.94 -10.76 2.42
C TRP A 192 11.56 -12.04 1.66
N ILE A 193 12.44 -12.57 0.81
CA ILE A 193 12.15 -13.78 0.02
C ILE A 193 11.89 -14.99 0.92
N ARG A 194 12.64 -15.16 2.02
CA ARG A 194 12.38 -16.23 3.00
C ARG A 194 10.98 -16.12 3.61
N LEU A 195 10.60 -14.92 4.04
CA LEU A 195 9.27 -14.67 4.61
C LEU A 195 8.17 -14.83 3.56
N ALA A 196 8.38 -14.33 2.36
CA ALA A 196 7.41 -14.38 1.28
C ALA A 196 7.12 -15.83 0.82
N ARG A 197 8.13 -16.71 0.84
CA ARG A 197 7.94 -18.16 0.60
C ARG A 197 7.05 -18.82 1.64
N GLN A 198 7.13 -18.37 2.89
CA GLN A 198 6.41 -18.99 4.00
C GLN A 198 4.99 -18.44 4.16
N TYR A 199 4.82 -17.14 3.97
CA TYR A 199 3.61 -16.44 4.42
C TYR A 199 2.77 -15.84 3.29
N VAL A 200 3.30 -15.69 2.07
CA VAL A 200 2.56 -15.08 0.96
C VAL A 200 2.01 -16.17 0.04
N PRO A 201 0.70 -16.45 0.08
CA PRO A 201 0.08 -17.38 -0.87
C PRO A 201 0.04 -16.78 -2.27
N PHE A 202 -0.04 -17.63 -3.28
CA PHE A 202 -0.32 -17.20 -4.65
C PHE A 202 -1.82 -16.97 -4.85
N GLU A 203 -2.19 -15.84 -5.46
CA GLU A 203 -3.55 -15.53 -5.89
C GLU A 203 -3.56 -15.38 -7.43
N GLY A 204 -4.16 -16.34 -8.14
CA GLY A 204 -4.08 -16.40 -9.61
C GLY A 204 -2.76 -17.02 -10.09
N LEU A 205 -2.14 -16.42 -11.12
CA LEU A 205 -0.83 -16.87 -11.59
C LEU A 205 0.23 -16.70 -10.47
N PRO A 206 1.12 -17.68 -10.25
CA PRO A 206 2.22 -17.55 -9.32
C PRO A 206 3.06 -16.32 -9.62
N ALA A 207 3.21 -15.45 -8.62
CA ALA A 207 3.89 -14.19 -8.76
C ALA A 207 4.66 -13.85 -7.49
N ARG A 208 5.74 -13.10 -7.64
CA ARG A 208 6.55 -12.59 -6.53
C ARG A 208 6.82 -11.12 -6.74
N ILE A 209 6.94 -10.41 -5.63
CA ILE A 209 7.41 -9.04 -5.56
C ILE A 209 8.71 -9.04 -4.75
N ALA A 210 9.67 -8.19 -5.10
CA ALA A 210 10.80 -7.85 -4.26
C ALA A 210 11.26 -6.44 -4.61
N TRP A 211 11.68 -5.67 -3.61
CA TRP A 211 12.15 -4.31 -3.84
C TRP A 211 13.61 -4.34 -4.28
N LEU A 212 13.84 -4.08 -5.57
CA LEU A 212 15.16 -4.14 -6.22
C LEU A 212 15.52 -2.78 -6.83
N GLY A 213 16.79 -2.40 -6.70
CA GLY A 213 17.34 -1.13 -7.15
C GLY A 213 17.77 -1.12 -8.62
N HIS A 214 18.40 -0.02 -9.02
CA HIS A 214 19.04 0.09 -10.33
C HIS A 214 20.10 -1.00 -10.51
N GLY A 215 20.19 -1.59 -11.70
CA GLY A 215 21.09 -2.71 -11.99
C GLY A 215 20.52 -4.06 -11.55
N GLU A 216 20.10 -4.20 -10.28
CA GLU A 216 19.57 -5.47 -9.73
C GLU A 216 18.34 -5.98 -10.52
N ARG A 217 17.46 -5.06 -10.97
CA ARG A 217 16.30 -5.41 -11.81
C ARG A 217 16.71 -6.01 -13.15
N THR A 218 17.68 -5.38 -13.83
CA THR A 218 18.19 -5.83 -15.14
C THR A 218 18.91 -7.16 -15.01
N GLU A 219 19.73 -7.31 -13.96
CA GLU A 219 20.43 -8.55 -13.67
C GLU A 219 19.44 -9.71 -13.48
N LEU A 220 18.45 -9.54 -12.61
CA LEU A 220 17.41 -10.55 -12.37
C LEU A 220 16.68 -10.90 -13.67
N ALA A 221 16.22 -9.90 -14.43
CA ALA A 221 15.46 -10.13 -15.66
C ALA A 221 16.26 -10.91 -16.71
N LEU A 222 17.54 -10.58 -16.89
CA LEU A 222 18.42 -11.29 -17.83
C LEU A 222 18.71 -12.73 -17.38
N ASP A 223 18.96 -12.96 -16.09
CA ASP A 223 19.21 -14.30 -15.57
C ASP A 223 17.97 -15.19 -15.63
N VAL A 224 16.80 -14.65 -15.28
CA VAL A 224 15.52 -15.35 -15.44
C VAL A 224 15.25 -15.66 -16.92
N ASN A 225 15.54 -14.73 -17.83
CA ASN A 225 15.37 -14.99 -19.27
C ASN A 225 16.31 -16.12 -19.77
N ARG A 226 17.53 -16.22 -19.24
CA ARG A 226 18.42 -17.37 -19.50
C ARG A 226 17.84 -18.68 -18.95
N MET A 227 17.25 -18.65 -17.75
CA MET A 227 16.59 -19.82 -17.16
C MET A 227 15.39 -20.31 -17.99
N VAL A 228 14.68 -19.39 -18.67
CA VAL A 228 13.65 -19.77 -19.64
C VAL A 228 14.30 -20.40 -20.87
N ALA A 229 15.33 -19.76 -21.44
CA ALA A 229 15.99 -20.23 -22.66
C ALA A 229 16.67 -21.60 -22.52
N ASP A 230 17.20 -21.93 -21.33
CA ASP A 230 17.86 -23.20 -21.03
C ASP A 230 16.92 -24.27 -20.44
N GLY A 231 15.63 -23.94 -20.25
CA GLY A 231 14.60 -24.88 -19.79
C GLY A 231 14.57 -25.14 -18.28
N ARG A 232 15.29 -24.36 -17.46
CA ARG A 232 15.16 -24.41 -15.98
C ARG A 232 13.81 -23.88 -15.49
N LEU A 233 13.17 -23.00 -16.25
CA LEU A 233 11.80 -22.55 -16.01
C LEU A 233 10.87 -23.15 -17.06
N SER A 234 9.67 -23.51 -16.64
CA SER A 234 8.69 -24.21 -17.48
C SER A 234 8.00 -23.32 -18.51
N GLY A 235 8.14 -21.99 -18.40
CA GLY A 235 7.65 -21.06 -19.41
C GLY A 235 8.11 -19.61 -19.17
N PRO A 236 7.66 -18.67 -20.02
CA PRO A 236 8.05 -17.27 -19.91
C PRO A 236 7.62 -16.62 -18.59
N ILE A 237 8.39 -15.64 -18.16
CA ILE A 237 8.13 -14.84 -16.97
C ILE A 237 7.84 -13.40 -17.38
N ALA A 238 6.68 -12.87 -17.01
CA ALA A 238 6.35 -11.46 -17.23
C ALA A 238 6.89 -10.60 -16.09
N PHE A 239 7.70 -9.60 -16.41
CA PHE A 239 8.18 -8.60 -15.46
C PHE A 239 7.32 -7.35 -15.49
N THR A 240 7.05 -6.79 -14.31
CA THR A 240 6.22 -5.60 -14.15
C THR A 240 6.55 -4.90 -12.82
N ARG A 241 5.83 -3.83 -12.51
CA ARG A 241 5.91 -3.08 -11.26
C ARG A 241 4.59 -2.36 -11.01
N ASP A 242 4.42 -1.83 -9.82
CA ASP A 242 3.42 -0.79 -9.59
C ASP A 242 3.84 0.51 -10.31
N HIS A 243 2.87 1.37 -10.58
CA HIS A 243 3.08 2.75 -11.01
C HIS A 243 3.72 3.59 -9.88
N LEU A 244 3.57 3.16 -8.63
CA LEU A 244 4.31 3.68 -7.49
C LEU A 244 5.79 3.22 -7.56
N ASP A 245 6.61 3.96 -8.29
CA ASP A 245 8.05 3.71 -8.42
C ASP A 245 8.83 5.02 -8.59
N ALA A 246 10.15 4.97 -8.42
CA ALA A 246 11.02 6.12 -8.20
C ALA A 246 10.90 7.27 -9.23
N GLY A 247 10.56 6.96 -10.48
CA GLY A 247 10.40 7.95 -11.55
C GLY A 247 9.10 7.83 -12.32
N ALA A 248 8.10 7.16 -11.75
CA ALA A 248 6.91 6.71 -12.50
C ALA A 248 5.59 7.28 -11.97
N MET A 249 5.64 8.18 -11.00
CA MET A 249 4.44 8.84 -10.45
C MET A 249 4.76 10.24 -9.95
N ALA A 250 3.92 11.21 -10.35
CA ALA A 250 3.86 12.54 -9.76
C ALA A 250 2.55 12.65 -8.97
N HIS A 251 2.65 12.94 -7.67
CA HIS A 251 1.51 13.14 -6.78
C HIS A 251 1.92 14.04 -5.59
N PRO A 252 1.53 15.34 -5.58
CA PRO A 252 2.01 16.32 -4.60
C PRO A 252 1.66 16.05 -3.13
N ASN A 253 0.61 15.26 -2.87
CA ASN A 253 0.23 14.86 -1.49
C ASN A 253 0.61 13.41 -1.15
N ILE A 254 1.38 12.75 -2.02
CA ILE A 254 1.83 11.36 -1.84
C ILE A 254 3.28 11.22 -2.31
N MET A 255 3.52 10.79 -3.55
CA MET A 255 4.84 10.38 -4.02
C MET A 255 5.86 11.51 -4.04
N THR A 256 5.43 12.68 -4.49
CA THR A 256 6.28 13.85 -4.70
C THR A 256 5.99 14.94 -3.67
N GLU A 257 5.42 14.60 -2.51
CA GLU A 257 5.18 15.57 -1.44
C GLU A 257 6.49 16.10 -0.84
N LYS A 258 6.68 17.42 -0.77
CA LYS A 258 7.86 18.07 -0.20
C LYS A 258 9.15 17.64 -0.90
N MET A 259 9.19 17.73 -2.22
CA MET A 259 10.46 17.64 -2.94
C MET A 259 11.36 18.80 -2.51
N LYS A 260 12.68 18.53 -2.38
CA LYS A 260 13.63 19.51 -1.82
C LYS A 260 13.72 20.81 -2.61
N ASP A 261 13.41 20.76 -3.90
CA ASP A 261 13.42 21.86 -4.86
C ASP A 261 12.03 22.41 -5.16
N GLY A 262 10.98 21.93 -4.49
CA GLY A 262 9.59 22.34 -4.71
C GLY A 262 8.98 21.81 -6.02
N SER A 263 9.59 20.78 -6.63
CA SER A 263 9.13 20.17 -7.89
C SER A 263 7.92 19.25 -7.77
N ASP A 264 7.20 19.29 -6.64
CA ASP A 264 6.15 18.36 -6.24
C ASP A 264 5.12 18.07 -7.35
N ALA A 265 4.71 19.09 -8.10
CA ALA A 265 3.64 19.02 -9.11
C ALA A 265 4.15 18.77 -10.55
N ILE A 266 5.45 18.63 -10.77
CA ILE A 266 6.01 18.41 -12.12
C ILE A 266 5.66 17.00 -12.60
N ALA A 267 4.75 16.92 -13.57
CA ALA A 267 4.25 15.66 -14.13
C ALA A 267 4.98 15.20 -15.41
N ASP A 268 6.03 15.89 -15.84
CA ASP A 268 6.82 15.49 -17.01
C ASP A 268 7.50 14.13 -16.82
N TRP A 269 7.96 13.83 -15.60
CA TRP A 269 8.70 12.61 -15.27
C TRP A 269 7.97 11.29 -15.55
N PRO A 270 6.73 11.06 -15.07
CA PRO A 270 5.98 9.85 -15.43
C PRO A 270 5.68 9.78 -16.95
N LEU A 271 5.48 10.90 -17.64
CA LEU A 271 5.29 10.87 -19.10
C LEU A 271 6.57 10.44 -19.82
N LEU A 272 7.72 10.99 -19.42
CA LEU A 272 9.03 10.58 -19.92
C LEU A 272 9.32 9.12 -19.59
N ASN A 273 8.95 8.63 -18.40
CA ASN A 273 9.09 7.23 -18.02
C ASN A 273 8.36 6.31 -18.99
N ALA A 274 7.10 6.60 -19.31
CA ALA A 274 6.33 5.86 -20.29
C ALA A 274 7.00 5.87 -21.67
N LEU A 275 7.38 7.07 -22.16
CA LEU A 275 7.99 7.23 -23.48
C LEU A 275 9.33 6.49 -23.59
N VAL A 276 10.16 6.53 -22.56
CA VAL A 276 11.44 5.80 -22.51
C VAL A 276 11.22 4.29 -22.47
N ASN A 277 10.27 3.79 -21.69
CA ASN A 277 9.94 2.36 -21.67
C ASN A 277 9.39 1.88 -23.02
N CYS A 278 8.58 2.71 -23.69
CA CYS A 278 8.07 2.43 -25.03
C CYS A 278 9.21 2.37 -26.06
N ALA A 279 10.08 3.38 -26.07
CA ALA A 279 11.26 3.41 -26.95
C ALA A 279 12.25 2.27 -26.64
N SER A 280 12.26 1.77 -25.39
CA SER A 280 13.06 0.62 -24.96
C SER A 280 12.38 -0.73 -25.20
N MET A 281 11.25 -0.75 -25.93
CA MET A 281 10.52 -1.96 -26.34
C MET A 281 9.93 -2.78 -25.18
N ALA A 282 9.46 -2.14 -24.12
CA ALA A 282 8.63 -2.82 -23.12
C ALA A 282 7.35 -3.38 -23.77
N ASP A 283 6.94 -4.60 -23.39
CA ASP A 283 5.78 -5.29 -23.98
C ASP A 283 4.45 -4.54 -23.79
N LEU A 284 4.30 -3.87 -22.65
CA LEU A 284 3.15 -3.05 -22.30
C LEU A 284 3.61 -1.80 -21.56
N VAL A 285 3.17 -0.63 -22.04
CA VAL A 285 3.36 0.66 -21.39
C VAL A 285 1.99 1.29 -21.16
N ALA A 286 1.73 1.74 -19.94
CA ALA A 286 0.49 2.41 -19.58
C ALA A 286 0.77 3.80 -19.04
N ILE A 287 -0.13 4.74 -19.29
CA ILE A 287 -0.16 6.05 -18.61
C ILE A 287 -1.52 6.16 -17.96
N HIS A 288 -1.54 6.40 -16.65
CA HIS A 288 -2.76 6.60 -15.89
C HIS A 288 -2.79 7.99 -15.26
N SER A 289 -3.97 8.60 -15.31
CA SER A 289 -4.30 9.79 -14.53
C SER A 289 -5.41 9.42 -13.53
N GLY A 290 -5.28 9.85 -12.29
CA GLY A 290 -6.30 9.65 -11.26
C GLY A 290 -6.62 8.21 -10.85
N GLY A 291 -5.74 7.24 -11.12
CA GLY A 291 -6.00 5.82 -10.85
C GLY A 291 -6.25 5.55 -9.35
N GLY A 292 -7.44 5.06 -8.98
CA GLY A 292 -7.80 4.86 -7.58
C GLY A 292 -8.26 6.14 -6.88
N GLY A 293 -9.16 6.92 -7.51
CA GLY A 293 -9.81 8.09 -6.90
C GLY A 293 -8.99 9.39 -6.87
N TYR A 294 -7.73 9.38 -7.31
CA TYR A 294 -6.84 10.56 -7.28
C TYR A 294 -7.08 11.57 -8.43
N SER A 295 -8.30 11.67 -8.95
CA SER A 295 -8.63 12.55 -10.09
C SER A 295 -8.15 13.98 -9.83
N GLY A 296 -7.31 14.50 -10.73
CA GLY A 296 -6.72 15.84 -10.64
C GLY A 296 -5.44 15.95 -9.79
N TYR A 297 -4.98 14.88 -9.15
CA TYR A 297 -3.79 14.90 -8.27
C TYR A 297 -2.63 14.01 -8.73
N MET A 298 -2.88 13.13 -9.70
CA MET A 298 -1.93 12.06 -10.05
C MET A 298 -1.75 11.89 -11.56
N THR A 299 -0.48 11.80 -11.95
CA THR A 299 -0.04 11.27 -13.25
C THR A 299 0.98 10.17 -12.98
N SER A 300 0.85 9.02 -13.65
CA SER A 300 1.76 7.89 -13.46
C SER A 300 1.88 6.99 -14.69
N SER A 301 2.89 6.14 -14.69
CA SER A 301 3.24 5.24 -15.81
C SER A 301 3.92 3.95 -15.40
#